data_AF-A0A6J4R5G4-F1
#
_entry.id   AF-A0A6J4R5G4-F1
#
_cell.length_a   1.000
_cell.length_b   1.000
_cell.length_c   1.000
_cell.angle_alpha   90.00
_cell.angle_beta   90.00
_cell.angle_gamma   90.00
#
_symmetry.space_group_name_H-M   'P 1'
#
loop_
_entity.id
_entity.type
_entity.pdbx_description
1 polymer ?
#
loop_
_entity_poly.entity_id
_entity_poly.type
_entity_poly.pdbx_seq_one_letter_code
_entity_poly.pdbx_strand_id
1 'polypeptide(L)' 'MIAPYGRNRKKRKTQDGRKLRRYKRRWNIERLFAWLQNFRRLVVRYEYKDENFLGMAQLGCIVILLRKCL' A
#
# COMPACT_ATOMS: atom_id res chain seq x y z
N MET A 1 6.57 4.93 14.06
CA MET A 1 5.61 3.86 13.67
C MET A 1 4.21 4.46 13.43
N ILE A 2 3.56 4.20 12.28
CA ILE A 2 2.28 4.82 11.86
C ILE A 2 1.01 4.07 12.36
N ALA A 3 1.13 2.81 12.80
CA ALA A 3 0.03 2.02 13.38
C ALA A 3 0.05 2.07 14.91
N PRO A 4 -1.12 2.11 15.58
CA PRO A 4 -1.23 2.14 17.03
C PRO A 4 -0.66 0.87 17.65
N TYR A 5 -0.17 1.02 18.88
CA TYR A 5 0.17 -0.12 19.70
C TYR A 5 -1.08 -0.96 19.98
N GLY A 6 -1.06 -2.24 19.58
CA GLY A 6 -2.17 -3.16 19.78
C GLY A 6 -2.41 -3.43 21.27
N ARG A 7 -3.68 -3.40 21.70
CA ARG A 7 -4.07 -3.63 23.12
C ARG A 7 -3.56 -4.98 23.66
N ASN A 8 -3.48 -6.00 22.81
CA ASN A 8 -3.06 -7.36 23.19
C ASN A 8 -1.54 -7.60 23.09
N ARG A 9 -0.75 -6.57 22.73
CA ARG A 9 0.69 -6.72 22.58
C ARG A 9 1.36 -6.73 23.97
N LYS A 10 2.21 -7.74 24.22
CA LYS A 10 2.97 -7.90 25.47
C LYS A 10 4.37 -7.25 25.46
N LYS A 11 4.92 -6.96 24.27
CA LYS A 11 6.26 -6.36 24.09
C LYS A 11 6.24 -4.86 24.37
N ARG A 12 7.35 -4.26 24.82
CA ARG A 12 7.45 -2.81 25.09
C ARG A 12 6.90 -1.96 23.92
N LYS A 13 6.25 -0.85 24.26
CA LYS A 13 5.70 0.10 23.28
C LYS A 13 6.83 0.65 22.40
N THR A 14 6.72 0.44 21.10
CA THR A 14 7.67 0.93 20.08
C THR A 14 7.28 2.30 19.51
N GLN A 15 6.41 3.06 20.21
CA GLN A 15 5.88 4.33 19.74
C GLN A 15 6.29 5.49 20.65
N ASP A 16 6.72 6.57 20.04
CA ASP A 16 7.15 7.82 20.69
C ASP A 16 5.97 8.67 21.22
N GLY A 17 4.74 8.13 21.29
CA GLY A 17 3.55 8.83 21.78
C GLY A 17 2.94 9.91 20.87
N ARG A 18 3.56 10.21 19.72
CA ARG A 18 3.05 11.21 18.76
C ARG A 18 1.67 10.81 18.20
N LYS A 19 0.80 11.81 17.98
CA LYS A 19 -0.53 11.61 17.38
C LYS A 19 -0.39 10.94 16.00
N LEU A 20 -1.14 9.86 15.78
CA LEU A 20 -1.10 9.09 14.54
C LEU A 20 -1.98 9.70 13.45
N ARG A 21 -1.55 10.87 12.94
CA ARG A 21 -2.31 11.67 11.96
C ARG A 21 -2.65 10.89 10.67
N ARG A 22 -1.74 10.03 10.22
CA ARG A 22 -1.88 9.28 8.95
C ARG A 22 -2.55 7.91 9.10
N TYR A 23 -2.76 7.43 10.33
CA TYR A 23 -3.28 6.07 10.55
C TYR A 23 -4.65 5.85 9.89
N LYS A 24 -5.57 6.80 10.04
CA LYS A 24 -6.92 6.70 9.45
C LYS A 24 -6.92 6.58 7.91
N ARG A 25 -5.92 7.16 7.22
CA ARG A 25 -5.82 7.14 5.75
C ARG A 25 -5.03 5.93 5.22
N ARG A 26 -4.36 5.19 6.12
CA ARG A 26 -3.49 4.06 5.77
C ARG A 26 -4.24 2.95 5.04
N TRP A 27 -5.46 2.64 5.49
CA TRP A 27 -6.27 1.56 4.92
C TRP A 27 -6.52 1.74 3.40
N ASN A 28 -6.74 2.99 2.95
CA ASN A 28 -6.96 3.25 1.52
C ASN A 28 -5.73 2.89 0.68
N ILE A 29 -4.53 3.22 1.19
CA ILE A 29 -3.26 2.93 0.53
C ILE A 29 -2.98 1.42 0.57
N GLU A 30 -3.15 0.78 1.72
CA GLU A 30 -2.95 -0.67 1.85
C GLU A 30 -3.89 -1.46 0.94
N ARG A 31 -5.15 -1.02 0.83
CA ARG A 31 -6.12 -1.63 -0.07
C ARG A 31 -5.72 -1.48 -1.54
N LEU A 32 -5.19 -0.32 -1.94
CA LEU A 32 -4.66 -0.13 -3.29
C LEU A 32 -3.50 -1.09 -3.57
N PHE A 33 -2.54 -1.20 -2.65
CA PHE A 33 -1.42 -2.14 -2.81
C PHE A 33 -1.87 -3.61 -2.83
N ALA A 34 -2.87 -3.98 -2.03
CA ALA A 34 -3.46 -5.32 -2.08
C ALA A 34 -4.08 -5.62 -3.45
N TRP A 35 -4.74 -4.64 -4.09
CA TRP A 35 -5.22 -4.79 -5.46
C TRP A 35 -4.07 -4.92 -6.46
N LEU A 36 -3.04 -4.07 -6.33
CA LEU A 36 -1.88 -4.11 -7.23
C LEU A 36 -1.10 -5.44 -7.12
N GLN A 37 -1.07 -6.06 -5.95
CA GLN A 37 -0.46 -7.38 -5.75
C GLN A 37 -1.18 -8.52 -6.49
N ASN A 38 -2.40 -8.32 -7.00
CA ASN A 38 -3.02 -9.31 -7.89
C ASN A 38 -2.45 -9.27 -9.31
N PHE A 39 -1.74 -8.21 -9.70
CA PHE A 39 -1.06 -8.14 -10.98
C PHE A 39 0.34 -8.72 -10.85
N ARG A 40 0.56 -9.93 -11.40
CA ARG A 40 1.83 -10.67 -11.31
C ARG A 40 3.06 -9.83 -11.70
N ARG A 41 2.92 -8.92 -12.68
CA ARG A 41 4.02 -8.05 -13.16
C ARG A 41 4.38 -6.89 -12.20
N LEU A 42 3.53 -6.62 -11.20
CA LEU A 42 3.76 -5.61 -10.16
C LEU A 42 4.19 -6.19 -8.82
N VAL A 43 3.97 -7.49 -8.59
CA VAL A 43 4.38 -8.16 -7.33
C VAL A 43 5.90 -8.21 -7.22
N VAL A 44 6.57 -8.58 -8.31
CA VAL A 44 8.02 -8.65 -8.42
C VAL A 44 8.46 -7.65 -9.47
N ARG A 45 9.49 -6.87 -9.15
CA ARG A 45 10.05 -5.89 -10.08
C ARG A 45 10.95 -6.61 -11.10
N TYR A 46 10.39 -6.87 -12.28
CA TYR A 46 11.12 -7.47 -13.40
C TYR A 46 11.78 -6.45 -14.33
N GLU A 47 11.32 -5.20 -14.30
CA GLU A 47 11.80 -4.16 -15.19
C GLU A 47 13.16 -3.61 -14.72
N TYR A 48 14.12 -3.53 -15.64
CA TYR A 48 15.44 -2.95 -15.39
C TYR A 48 15.35 -1.44 -15.10
N LYS A 49 14.52 -0.73 -15.89
CA LYS A 49 14.32 0.71 -15.80
C LYS A 49 13.17 1.07 -14.85
N ASP A 50 13.38 2.11 -14.06
CA ASP A 50 12.39 2.62 -13.10
C ASP A 50 11.13 3.13 -13.81
N GLU A 51 11.29 3.76 -14.97
CA GLU A 51 10.19 4.33 -15.76
C GLU A 51 9.23 3.24 -16.27
N ASN A 52 9.77 2.10 -16.70
CA ASN A 52 8.97 0.97 -17.15
C ASN A 52 8.13 0.39 -16.02
N PHE A 53 8.72 0.24 -14.83
CA PHE A 53 7.99 -0.25 -13.66
C PHE A 53 6.90 0.74 -13.25
N LEU A 54 7.20 2.05 -13.28
CA LEU A 54 6.21 3.10 -13.03
C LEU A 54 5.05 3.04 -14.02
N GLY A 55 5.33 2.85 -15.32
CA GLY A 55 4.32 2.69 -16.35
C GLY A 55 3.40 1.49 -16.09
N MET A 56 3.97 0.35 -15.70
CA MET A 56 3.17 -0.83 -15.31
C MET A 56 2.29 -0.55 -14.09
N ALA A 57 2.80 0.19 -13.10
CA ALA A 57 2.04 0.55 -11.91
C ALA A 57 0.86 1.48 -12.24
N GLN A 58 1.08 2.46 -13.13
CA GLN A 58 0.04 3.36 -13.64
C GLN A 58 -1.03 2.58 -14.41
N LEU A 59 -0.63 1.65 -15.29
CA LEU A 59 -1.57 0.78 -16.00
C LEU A 59 -2.42 -0.06 -15.04
N GLY A 60 -1.81 -0.64 -13.99
CA GLY A 60 -2.54 -1.37 -12.95
C GLY A 60 -3.60 -0.51 -12.25
N CYS A 61 -3.26 0.74 -11.93
CA CYS A 61 -4.20 1.72 -11.36
C CYS A 61 -5.35 2.06 -12.33
N ILE A 62 -5.06 2.26 -13.62
CA ILE A 62 -6.08 2.54 -14.65
C ILE A 62 -7.06 1.38 -14.75
N VAL A 63 -6.58 0.13 -14.79
CA VAL A 63 -7.44 -1.06 -14.83
C VAL A 63 -8.34 -1.16 -13.59
N ILE A 64 -7.82 -0.87 -12.40
CA ILE A 64 -8.61 -0.84 -11.17
C ILE A 64 -9.73 0.21 -11.27
N LEU A 65 -9.41 1.41 -11.76
CA LEU A 65 -10.40 2.48 -11.93
C LEU A 65 -11.48 2.10 -12.94
N LEU A 66 -11.09 1.56 -14.10
CA LEU A 66 -12.04 1.14 -15.14
C LEU A 66 -13.02 0.07 -14.63
N ARG A 67 -12.54 -0.93 -13.86
CA ARG A 67 -13.38 -1.97 -13.23
C ARG A 67 -14.34 -1.45 -12.14
N LYS A 68 -14.18 -0.21 -11.70
CA LYS A 68 -15.07 0.42 -10.71
C LYS A 68 -16.07 1.36 -11.34
N CYS A 69 -15.77 1.90 -12.53
CA CYS A 69 -16.64 2.80 -13.26
C CYS A 69 -17.58 2.07 -14.23
N LEU A 70 -17.15 0.92 -14.76
CA LEU A 70 -17.95 -0.02 -15.53
C LEU A 70 -18.49 -1.11 -14.61
#